data_AF-A0A455U0V5-F1
#
_entry.id   AF-A0A455U0V5-F1
#
_cell.length_a   1.000
_cell.length_b   1.000
_cell.length_c   1.000
_cell.angle_alpha   90.00
_cell.angle_beta   90.00
_cell.angle_gamma   90.00
#
_symmetry.space_group_name_H-M   'P 1'
#
loop_
_entity.id
_entity.type
_entity.pdbx_description
1 polymer ?
#
loop_
_entity_poly.entity_id
_entity_poly.type
_entity_poly.pdbx_seq_one_letter_code
_entity_poly.pdbx_strand_id
1 'polypeptide(L)'
;MVPIPPLREMAGIEVASDDMHQHAVVTTVRCEKPHGSAARQAFIDGRPLAFLPLTVEGDDHYCSIVWSTTAKHATELSELPREALGQALGEAFGHRLGDVTVCDKAHRFPLVQRHARHYVQPHFALVGTLPTAFIH
;
A
#
# COMPACT_ATOMS: atom_id res chain seq x y z
N MET A 1 12.16 13.11 -47.04
CA MET A 1 12.39 11.93 -46.19
C MET A 1 12.17 12.38 -44.75
N VAL A 2 10.98 12.09 -44.21
CA VAL A 2 10.53 12.56 -42.88
C VAL A 2 10.83 11.45 -41.87
N PRO A 3 11.56 11.70 -40.76
CA PRO A 3 11.80 10.68 -39.76
C PRO A 3 10.53 10.45 -38.93
N ILE A 4 10.13 9.19 -38.87
CA ILE A 4 8.97 8.67 -38.12
C ILE A 4 9.38 8.58 -36.64
N PRO A 5 8.70 9.26 -35.69
CA PRO A 5 8.95 9.04 -34.27
C PRO A 5 8.51 7.61 -33.87
N PRO A 6 9.23 6.93 -32.95
CA PRO A 6 8.91 5.56 -32.57
C PRO A 6 7.53 5.47 -31.91
N LEU A 7 6.69 4.66 -32.54
CA LEU A 7 5.36 4.21 -32.15
C LEU A 7 5.35 3.65 -30.70
N ARG A 8 4.98 4.48 -29.72
CA ARG A 8 4.61 4.06 -28.35
C ARG A 8 3.39 4.80 -27.81
N GLU A 9 2.48 5.20 -28.69
CA GLU A 9 1.11 5.62 -28.37
C GLU A 9 0.13 4.51 -28.76
N MET A 10 0.11 3.37 -28.04
CA MET A 10 -0.93 2.33 -28.24
C MET A 10 -1.30 1.59 -26.95
N ALA A 11 -1.24 2.27 -25.81
CA ALA A 11 -2.03 1.91 -24.65
C ALA A 11 -2.37 3.23 -23.95
N GLY A 12 -3.64 3.61 -23.91
CA GLY A 12 -4.16 4.79 -23.20
C GLY A 12 -4.02 4.68 -21.67
N ILE A 13 -2.85 4.24 -21.21
CA ILE A 13 -2.35 4.48 -19.88
C ILE A 13 -1.45 5.69 -20.09
N GLU A 14 -2.03 6.88 -19.97
CA GLU A 14 -1.25 8.07 -19.66
C GLU A 14 -0.44 7.70 -18.40
N VAL A 15 0.80 7.28 -18.62
CA VAL A 15 1.81 7.31 -17.56
C VAL A 15 2.11 8.78 -17.45
N ALA A 16 1.20 9.48 -16.75
CA ALA A 16 1.40 10.84 -16.32
C ALA A 16 2.71 10.82 -15.54
N SER A 17 3.75 11.26 -16.24
CA SER A 17 5.04 11.63 -15.72
C SER A 17 4.83 12.86 -14.85
N ASP A 18 4.12 12.68 -13.75
CA ASP A 18 4.16 13.58 -12.64
C ASP A 18 5.22 12.97 -11.73
N ASP A 19 6.40 13.60 -11.71
CA ASP A 19 7.51 13.42 -10.77
C ASP A 19 7.02 13.69 -9.33
N MET A 20 6.00 12.94 -8.90
CA MET A 20 5.32 13.17 -7.66
C MET A 20 6.11 12.52 -6.57
N HIS A 21 6.57 13.39 -5.68
CA HIS A 21 7.24 13.18 -4.42
C HIS A 21 6.37 12.36 -3.46
N GLN A 22 5.98 11.15 -3.90
CA GLN A 22 5.19 10.22 -3.14
C GLN A 22 6.10 9.40 -2.24
N HIS A 23 5.60 9.11 -1.06
CA HIS A 23 6.24 8.25 -0.09
C HIS A 23 5.28 7.14 0.28
N ALA A 24 5.81 5.95 0.51
CA ALA A 24 5.07 4.86 1.12
C ALA A 24 5.37 4.83 2.62
N VAL A 25 4.33 4.74 3.44
CA VAL A 25 4.44 4.38 4.85
C VAL A 25 4.14 2.90 4.97
N VAL A 26 5.04 2.17 5.63
CA VAL A 26 4.96 0.73 5.86
C VAL A 26 5.02 0.46 7.35
N THR A 27 4.08 -0.34 7.85
CA THR A 27 4.07 -0.79 9.25
C THR A 27 3.35 -2.13 9.35
N THR A 28 3.59 -2.86 10.43
CA THR A 28 2.83 -4.06 10.77
C THR A 28 1.79 -3.71 11.82
N VAL A 29 0.54 -4.12 11.57
CA VAL A 29 -0.58 -3.91 12.48
C VAL A 29 -1.24 -5.24 12.83
N ARG A 30 -1.87 -5.27 14.00
CA ARG A 30 -2.83 -6.30 14.39
C ARG A 30 -4.22 -5.69 14.33
N CYS A 31 -5.11 -6.36 13.61
CA CYS A 31 -6.51 -5.97 13.49
C CYS A 31 -7.37 -6.72 14.52
N GLU A 32 -8.50 -6.15 14.89
CA GLU A 32 -9.50 -6.81 15.75
C GLU A 32 -10.12 -8.04 15.06
N LYS A 33 -10.40 -7.94 13.77
CA LYS A 33 -10.95 -9.02 12.95
C LYS A 33 -9.85 -9.72 12.15
N PRO A 34 -9.98 -11.02 11.88
CA PRO A 34 -9.02 -11.73 11.05
C PRO A 34 -9.06 -11.20 9.60
N HIS A 35 -7.91 -11.23 8.93
CA HIS A 35 -7.79 -10.71 7.57
C HIS A 35 -8.50 -11.60 6.52
N GLY A 36 -8.81 -12.86 6.86
CA GLY A 36 -9.52 -13.79 5.99
C GLY A 36 -8.73 -14.18 4.74
N SER A 37 -7.39 -14.23 4.87
CA SER A 37 -6.44 -14.44 3.78
C SER A 37 -6.63 -13.56 2.54
N ALA A 38 -7.25 -12.38 2.70
CA ALA A 38 -7.56 -11.47 1.62
C ALA A 38 -6.80 -10.14 1.77
N ALA A 39 -5.98 -9.83 0.77
CA ALA A 39 -5.41 -8.49 0.61
C ALA A 39 -6.51 -7.49 0.28
N ARG A 40 -6.54 -6.37 0.98
CA ARG A 40 -7.56 -5.33 0.79
C ARG A 40 -6.90 -3.99 0.55
N GLN A 41 -7.41 -3.27 -0.43
CA GLN A 41 -6.92 -1.95 -0.79
C GLN A 41 -8.07 -0.94 -0.76
N ALA A 42 -7.83 0.18 -0.08
CA ALA A 42 -8.67 1.37 -0.13
C ALA A 42 -7.94 2.47 -0.91
N PHE A 43 -8.70 3.39 -1.49
CA PHE A 43 -8.16 4.60 -2.11
C PHE A 43 -8.60 5.81 -1.27
N ILE A 44 -7.62 6.55 -0.75
CA ILE A 44 -7.82 7.77 0.05
C ILE A 44 -7.21 8.92 -0.71
N ASP A 45 -8.01 9.92 -1.04
CA ASP A 45 -7.59 11.09 -1.85
C ASP A 45 -6.86 10.69 -3.16
N GLY A 46 -7.35 9.62 -3.80
CA GLY A 46 -6.75 9.08 -5.03
C GLY A 46 -5.46 8.27 -4.82
N ARG A 47 -5.05 7.99 -3.58
CA ARG A 47 -3.83 7.23 -3.26
C ARG A 47 -4.12 5.92 -2.54
N PRO A 48 -3.41 4.82 -2.84
CA PRO A 48 -3.71 3.52 -2.28
C PRO A 48 -3.23 3.37 -0.82
N LEU A 49 -4.07 2.71 -0.02
CA LEU A 49 -3.76 2.12 1.28
C LEU A 49 -4.09 0.63 1.22
N ALA A 50 -3.07 -0.22 1.34
CA ALA A 50 -3.21 -1.66 1.30
C ALA A 50 -2.99 -2.29 2.68
N PHE A 51 -3.87 -3.23 3.04
CA PHE A 51 -3.73 -4.16 4.15
C PHE A 51 -3.43 -5.53 3.56
N LEU A 52 -2.18 -5.96 3.69
CA LEU A 52 -1.69 -7.25 3.19
C LEU A 52 -1.76 -8.27 4.32
N PRO A 53 -2.42 -9.43 4.13
CA PRO A 53 -2.55 -10.44 5.17
C PRO A 53 -1.18 -10.98 5.58
N LEU A 54 -0.93 -11.07 6.89
CA LEU A 54 0.25 -11.69 7.47
C LEU A 54 -0.21 -12.70 8.52
N THR A 55 0.25 -13.94 8.41
CA THR A 55 0.08 -14.94 9.46
C THR A 55 1.35 -14.99 10.29
N VAL A 56 1.27 -14.56 11.55
CA VAL A 56 2.39 -14.57 12.50
C VAL A 56 2.11 -15.62 13.56
N GLU A 57 2.93 -16.67 13.64
CA GLU A 57 2.76 -17.77 14.60
C GLU A 57 1.36 -18.42 14.59
N GLY A 58 0.70 -18.45 13.42
CA GLY A 58 -0.65 -18.99 13.26
C GLY A 58 -1.79 -18.01 13.57
N ASP A 59 -1.48 -16.75 13.86
CA ASP A 59 -2.47 -15.69 14.08
C ASP A 59 -2.75 -14.90 12.78
N ASP A 60 -3.99 -14.99 12.30
CA ASP A 60 -4.48 -14.34 11.07
C ASP A 60 -5.05 -12.93 11.30
N HIS A 61 -4.66 -12.27 12.40
CA HIS A 61 -5.05 -10.89 12.69
C HIS A 61 -4.00 -9.86 12.24
N TYR A 62 -2.83 -10.30 11.80
CA TYR A 62 -1.76 -9.39 11.41
C TYR A 62 -1.90 -8.94 9.96
N CYS A 63 -1.61 -7.66 9.71
CA CYS A 63 -1.57 -7.10 8.37
C CYS A 63 -0.32 -6.25 8.21
N SER A 64 0.31 -6.36 7.04
CA SER A 64 1.29 -5.38 6.60
C SER A 64 0.58 -4.23 5.91
N ILE A 65 0.86 -3.01 6.34
CA ILE A 65 0.29 -1.81 5.78
C ILE A 65 1.24 -1.24 4.73
N VAL A 66 0.69 -0.83 3.60
CA VAL A 66 1.40 0.00 2.61
C VAL A 66 0.50 1.18 2.26
N TRP A 67 0.83 2.36 2.75
CA TRP A 67 0.09 3.59 2.48
C TRP A 67 0.93 4.54 1.61
N SER A 68 0.54 4.69 0.34
CA SER A 68 1.13 5.68 -0.54
C SER A 68 0.53 7.06 -0.27
N THR A 69 1.37 8.03 0.06
CA THR A 69 0.93 9.40 0.37
C THR A 69 2.02 10.43 0.01
N THR A 70 1.82 11.71 0.35
CA THR A 70 2.83 12.76 0.11
C THR A 70 4.01 12.60 1.08
N ALA A 71 5.17 13.12 0.73
CA ALA A 71 6.31 13.18 1.65
C ALA A 71 5.96 13.80 3.02
N LYS A 72 5.19 14.90 3.00
CA LYS A 72 4.71 15.58 4.20
C LYS A 72 3.82 14.69 5.05
N HIS A 73 2.77 14.12 4.45
CA HIS A 73 1.84 13.26 5.19
C HIS A 73 2.50 11.96 5.67
N ALA A 74 3.43 11.39 4.90
CA ALA A 74 4.19 10.22 5.33
C ALA A 74 5.07 10.54 6.55
N THR A 75 5.58 11.77 6.64
CA THR A 75 6.35 12.25 7.79
C THR A 75 5.44 12.36 9.01
N GLU A 76 4.29 13.03 8.87
CA GLU A 76 3.26 13.15 9.90
C GLU A 76 2.86 11.78 10.44
N LEU A 77 2.46 10.86 9.57
CA LEU A 77 2.07 9.48 9.95
C LEU A 77 3.19 8.72 10.67
N SER A 78 4.45 8.91 10.25
CA SER A 78 5.59 8.23 10.88
C SER A 78 5.98 8.79 12.25
N GLU A 79 5.54 10.00 12.57
CA GLU A 79 5.80 10.69 13.83
C GLU A 79 4.64 10.57 14.83
N LEU A 80 3.48 10.08 14.38
CA LEU A 80 2.33 9.83 15.25
C LEU A 80 2.63 8.75 16.31
N PRO A 81 2.08 8.89 17.53
CA PRO A 81 1.97 7.78 18.47
C PRO A 81 1.24 6.60 17.84
N ARG A 82 1.56 5.38 18.30
CA ARG A 82 1.03 4.13 17.75
C ARG A 82 -0.50 4.07 17.78
N GLU A 83 -1.08 4.59 18.86
CA GLU A 83 -2.52 4.65 19.08
C GLU A 83 -3.18 5.57 18.04
N ALA A 84 -2.61 6.76 17.83
CA ALA A 84 -3.11 7.73 16.86
C ALA A 84 -2.95 7.22 15.40
N LEU A 85 -1.84 6.55 15.10
CA LEU A 85 -1.63 5.92 13.80
C LEU A 85 -2.62 4.76 13.57
N GLY A 86 -2.90 3.96 14.59
CA GLY A 86 -3.91 2.90 14.53
C GLY A 86 -5.31 3.45 14.23
N GLN A 87 -5.71 4.53 14.90
CA GLN A 87 -6.97 5.21 14.62
C GLN A 87 -7.02 5.76 13.18
N ALA A 88 -5.98 6.45 12.73
CA ALA A 88 -5.90 6.98 11.37
C ALA A 88 -5.99 5.88 10.30
N LEU A 89 -5.35 4.72 10.53
CA LEU A 89 -5.42 3.56 9.64
C LEU A 89 -6.82 2.92 9.64
N GLY A 90 -7.44 2.80 10.82
CA GLY A 90 -8.81 2.30 10.96
C GLY A 90 -9.82 3.19 10.22
N GLU A 91 -9.74 4.50 10.43
CA GLU A 91 -10.58 5.50 9.77
C GLU A 91 -10.40 5.49 8.25
N ALA A 92 -9.15 5.53 7.78
CA ALA A 92 -8.81 5.51 6.35
C ALA A 92 -9.29 4.22 5.66
N PHE A 93 -9.36 3.12 6.40
CA PHE A 93 -9.85 1.84 5.91
C PHE A 93 -11.35 1.61 6.16
N GLY A 94 -12.03 2.54 6.84
CA GLY A 94 -13.45 2.48 7.19
C GLY A 94 -13.79 1.37 8.19
N HIS A 95 -12.89 1.07 9.13
CA HIS A 95 -13.05 0.07 10.21
C HIS A 95 -13.51 -1.32 9.74
N ARG A 96 -13.23 -1.71 8.48
CA ARG A 96 -13.62 -3.03 7.94
C ARG A 96 -12.98 -4.19 8.68
N LEU A 97 -11.84 -3.94 9.32
CA LEU A 97 -11.08 -4.89 10.13
C LEU A 97 -11.22 -4.64 11.64
N GLY A 98 -12.16 -3.78 12.03
CA GLY A 98 -12.32 -3.33 13.41
C GLY A 98 -11.19 -2.40 13.85
N ASP A 99 -10.86 -2.45 15.13
CA ASP A 99 -9.75 -1.68 15.69
C ASP A 99 -8.39 -2.13 15.14
N VAL A 100 -7.50 -1.17 14.90
CA VAL A 100 -6.17 -1.40 14.33
C VAL A 100 -5.11 -1.01 15.37
N THR A 101 -4.31 -1.98 15.78
CA THR A 101 -3.20 -1.80 16.72
C THR A 101 -1.87 -1.83 15.98
N VAL A 102 -1.07 -0.79 16.11
CA VAL A 102 0.24 -0.70 15.46
C VAL A 102 1.29 -1.49 16.25
N CYS A 103 1.79 -2.58 15.66
CA CYS A 103 2.75 -3.48 16.30
C CYS A 103 4.20 -3.02 16.11
N ASP A 104 4.51 -2.40 14.97
CA ASP A 104 5.87 -2.00 14.60
C ASP A 104 5.96 -0.51 14.26
N LYS A 105 7.18 0.03 14.26
CA LYS A 105 7.43 1.42 13.87
C LYS A 105 6.99 1.64 12.42
N ALA A 106 6.38 2.79 12.14
CA ALA A 106 6.10 3.21 10.78
C ALA A 106 7.40 3.61 10.07
N HIS A 107 7.72 2.90 8.99
CA HIS A 107 8.84 3.19 8.11
C HIS A 107 8.35 3.95 6.89
N ARG A 108 9.06 4.99 6.47
CA ARG A 108 8.73 5.76 5.27
C ARG A 108 9.79 5.56 4.19
N PHE A 109 9.34 5.36 2.95
CA PHE A 109 10.22 5.14 1.79
C PHE A 109 9.83 6.10 0.66
N PRO A 110 10.77 6.81 0.02
CA PRO A 110 10.46 7.58 -1.17
C PRO A 110 10.11 6.63 -2.34
N LEU A 111 8.97 6.84 -2.96
CA LEU A 111 8.54 6.11 -4.17
C LEU A 111 9.13 6.82 -5.39
N VAL A 112 10.39 6.56 -5.70
CA VAL A 112 10.99 7.05 -6.95
C VAL A 112 10.56 6.09 -8.05
N GLN A 113 9.70 6.55 -8.97
CA GLN A 113 9.24 5.75 -10.11
C GLN A 113 10.33 5.63 -11.19
N ARG A 114 11.54 5.18 -10.82
CA ARG A 114 12.52 4.67 -11.78
C ARG A 114 12.43 3.15 -11.77
N HIS A 115 11.71 2.59 -12.74
CA HIS A 115 11.84 1.17 -13.09
C HIS A 115 11.48 0.19 -11.94
N ALA A 116 10.35 0.38 -11.25
CA ALA A 116 9.86 -0.54 -10.23
C ALA A 116 9.31 -1.86 -10.82
N ARG A 117 10.14 -2.60 -11.58
CA ARG A 117 9.97 -4.03 -11.87
C ARG A 117 10.50 -4.91 -10.73
N HIS A 118 11.15 -4.33 -9.70
CA HIS A 118 11.80 -5.09 -8.63
C HIS A 118 11.77 -4.36 -7.26
N TYR A 119 10.59 -4.14 -6.67
CA TYR A 119 10.53 -4.00 -5.21
C TYR A 119 10.26 -5.37 -4.59
N VAL A 120 11.31 -6.20 -4.56
CA VAL A 120 11.38 -7.39 -3.72
C VAL A 120 12.56 -7.16 -2.79
N GLN A 121 12.29 -6.65 -1.59
CA GLN A 121 13.24 -6.79 -0.48
C GLN A 121 12.94 -8.12 0.22
N PRO A 122 13.96 -8.82 0.76
CA PRO A 122 13.70 -10.02 1.54
C PRO A 122 12.83 -9.62 2.74
N HIS A 123 11.70 -10.32 2.91
CA HIS A 123 10.58 -10.07 3.85
C HIS A 123 9.39 -9.25 3.34
N PHE A 124 9.47 -8.61 2.16
CA PHE A 124 8.31 -8.01 1.50
C PHE A 124 8.18 -8.56 0.07
N ALA A 125 7.41 -9.65 -0.05
CA ALA A 125 7.04 -10.18 -1.34
C ALA A 125 5.63 -9.69 -1.68
N LEU A 126 5.55 -8.80 -2.67
CA LEU A 126 4.30 -8.51 -3.37
C LEU A 126 3.96 -9.73 -4.25
N VAL A 127 3.40 -10.78 -3.64
CA VAL A 127 2.82 -11.91 -4.38
C VAL A 127 1.33 -11.65 -4.50
N GLY A 128 0.95 -10.87 -5.50
CA GLY A 128 -0.42 -10.89 -6.01
C GLY A 128 -0.64 -12.19 -6.78
N THR A 129 -1.02 -13.27 -6.08
CA THR A 129 -1.75 -14.36 -6.74
C THR A 129 -3.22 -14.07 -6.56
N LEU A 130 -3.87 -13.66 -7.65
CA LEU A 130 -5.32 -13.71 -7.77
C LEU A 130 -5.72 -15.20 -7.83
N PRO A 131 -6.57 -15.74 -6.93
CA PRO A 131 -7.52 -16.73 -7.37
C PRO A 131 -8.69 -15.98 -8.01
N THR A 132 -8.91 -16.27 -9.28
CA THR A 132 -10.05 -15.95 -10.12
C THR A 132 -11.36 -15.82 -9.32
N ALA A 133 -12.03 -14.67 -9.41
CA ALA A 133 -13.45 -14.56 -9.07
C ALA A 133 -14.21 -14.12 -10.32
N PHE A 134 -14.80 -15.09 -11.01
CA PHE A 134 -15.85 -14.88 -12.00
C PHE A 134 -17.02 -14.18 -11.32
N ILE A 135 -17.49 -13.08 -11.92
CA ILE A 135 -18.73 -12.41 -11.56
C ILE A 135 -19.83 -13.06 -12.39
N HIS A 136 -20.91 -13.48 -11.73
CA HIS A 136 -22.12 -14.01 -12.36
C HIS A 136 -23.04 -12.88 -12.83
#